data_AF-A0A6J0IY47-F1
#
_entry.id   AF-A0A6J0IY47-F1
#
_cell.length_a   1.000
_cell.length_b   1.000
_cell.length_c   1.000
_cell.angle_alpha   90.00
_cell.angle_beta   90.00
_cell.angle_gamma   90.00
#
_symmetry.space_group_name_H-M   'P 1'
#
loop_
_entity.id
_entity.type
_entity.pdbx_description
1 polymer ?
#
loop_
_entity_poly.entity_id
_entity_poly.type
_entity_poly.pdbx_seq_one_letter_code
_entity_poly.pdbx_strand_id
1 'polypeptide(L)'
;MGKSESQMDITEMNAPKPKKGRWSGLEVGLAVVAALLAIVAVTMIVLYATYDDGVCKTADCIKSAARILENMDPSAQPCGDFYQFACGGWLRRNVIPETSSRYSNFDILRDELEVVLKDVLDTPSTKDIPAVQKAKTLYRSCINETAIDSRGGGPLISLLPNVSDWPVASTDWEASYGTAWTAEAAIAQLNSRYGKKVLINFFVGTDDKNSTAYIIHIDQPGLGLPSRDYYECTGAYKEACSAYVDFMISVAKLILQERNISVNEDEISQQMNTVMDLEKEIANATTKSEDRNDPLLLYNKMTLAQLQNNFSLEINNK
;
A
#
# COMPACT_ATOMS: atom_id res chain seq x y z
N MET A 1 45.17 79.61 11.97
CA MET A 1 44.54 80.30 10.82
C MET A 1 43.22 79.60 10.57
N GLY A 2 42.03 80.18 10.60
CA GLY A 2 41.55 81.53 10.84
C GLY A 2 40.02 81.41 11.01
N LYS A 3 39.46 82.33 11.80
CA LYS A 3 38.04 82.47 12.16
C LYS A 3 37.09 82.47 10.95
N SER A 4 35.87 82.00 11.16
CA SER A 4 34.66 82.80 10.91
C SER A 4 33.46 82.15 11.61
N GLU A 5 33.09 82.71 12.76
CA GLU A 5 31.75 82.60 13.33
C GLU A 5 30.76 83.29 12.36
N SER A 6 29.59 82.69 12.13
CA SER A 6 28.41 83.41 11.67
C SER A 6 27.24 83.08 12.59
N GLN A 7 26.54 84.14 12.92
CA GLN A 7 25.67 84.31 14.08
C GLN A 7 24.28 83.73 13.77
N MET A 8 23.75 82.94 14.70
CA MET A 8 22.36 82.49 14.71
C MET A 8 21.42 83.69 14.82
N ASP A 9 20.44 83.78 13.92
CA ASP A 9 19.27 84.63 14.08
C ASP A 9 18.06 83.72 14.26
N ILE A 10 17.72 83.45 15.53
CA ILE A 10 16.51 82.71 15.91
C ILE A 10 15.36 83.72 15.81
N THR A 11 14.63 83.67 14.70
CA THR A 11 13.35 84.39 14.59
C THR A 11 12.33 83.68 15.47
N GLU A 12 12.05 84.24 16.65
CA GLU A 12 10.85 83.94 17.44
C GLU A 12 9.61 84.29 16.60
N MET A 13 9.09 83.32 15.85
CA MET A 13 7.71 83.37 15.38
C MET A 13 6.80 83.16 16.59
N ASN A 14 6.40 84.27 17.21
CA ASN A 14 5.29 84.31 18.16
C ASN A 14 4.07 83.64 17.53
N ALA A 15 3.81 82.39 17.89
CA ALA A 15 2.58 81.71 17.55
C ALA A 15 1.41 82.52 18.14
N PRO A 16 0.46 83.00 17.33
CA PRO A 16 -0.68 83.74 17.85
C PRO A 16 -1.46 82.82 18.79
N LYS A 17 -1.69 83.28 20.03
CA LYS A 17 -2.60 82.62 20.97
C LYS A 17 -3.91 82.31 20.23
N PRO A 18 -4.41 81.06 20.26
CA PRO A 18 -5.63 80.73 19.53
C PRO A 18 -6.76 81.59 20.07
N LYS A 19 -7.30 82.47 19.22
CA LYS A 19 -8.58 83.11 19.50
C LYS A 19 -9.59 81.98 19.65
N LYS A 20 -10.19 81.84 20.84
CA LYS A 20 -11.39 81.01 21.03
C LYS A 20 -12.49 81.59 20.16
N GLY A 21 -12.57 81.14 18.91
CA GLY A 21 -13.69 81.42 18.03
C GLY A 21 -14.94 80.92 18.72
N ARG A 22 -15.89 81.82 18.98
CA ARG A 22 -17.21 81.44 19.47
C ARG A 22 -17.92 80.81 18.28
N TRP A 23 -17.96 79.48 18.25
CA TRP A 23 -18.58 78.74 17.15
C TRP A 23 -20.02 79.23 16.96
N SER A 24 -20.42 79.42 15.72
CA SER A 24 -21.82 79.64 15.37
C SER A 24 -22.63 78.40 15.79
N GLY A 25 -23.85 78.56 16.29
CA GLY A 25 -24.71 77.42 16.69
C GLY A 25 -24.89 76.38 15.57
N LEU A 26 -24.73 76.80 14.32
CA LEU A 26 -24.79 75.95 13.13
C LEU A 26 -23.51 75.12 12.91
N GLU A 27 -22.33 75.65 13.24
CA GLU A 27 -21.05 74.93 13.19
C GLU A 27 -20.94 73.89 14.31
N VAL A 28 -21.43 74.22 15.50
CA VAL A 28 -21.56 73.25 16.62
C VAL A 28 -22.51 72.14 16.23
N GLY A 29 -23.65 72.46 15.61
CA GLY A 29 -24.62 71.46 15.13
C GLY A 29 -24.04 70.52 14.08
N LEU A 30 -23.35 71.05 13.06
CA LEU A 30 -22.71 70.24 12.01
C LEU A 30 -21.59 69.34 12.56
N ALA A 31 -20.77 69.83 13.47
CA ALA A 31 -19.72 69.02 14.09
C ALA A 31 -20.29 67.90 14.97
N VAL A 32 -21.40 68.15 15.68
CA VAL A 32 -22.11 67.12 16.46
C VAL A 32 -22.69 66.05 15.53
N VAL A 33 -23.32 66.44 14.42
CA VAL A 33 -23.85 65.48 13.43
C VAL A 33 -22.74 64.67 12.78
N ALA A 34 -21.63 65.30 12.39
CA ALA A 34 -20.47 64.61 11.84
C ALA A 34 -19.83 63.64 12.86
N ALA A 35 -19.74 64.04 14.13
CA ALA A 35 -19.26 63.17 15.20
C ALA A 35 -20.20 61.97 15.45
N LEU A 36 -21.52 62.18 15.43
CA LEU A 36 -22.50 61.09 15.55
C LEU A 36 -22.43 60.12 14.38
N LEU A 37 -22.31 60.61 13.15
CA LEU A 37 -22.13 59.78 11.96
C LEU A 37 -20.81 58.99 12.00
N ALA A 38 -19.73 59.61 12.47
CA ALA A 38 -18.45 58.93 12.67
C ALA A 38 -18.54 57.83 13.73
N ILE A 39 -19.25 58.09 14.85
CA ILE A 39 -19.51 57.07 15.88
C ILE A 39 -20.31 55.91 15.31
N VAL A 40 -21.39 56.18 14.56
CA VAL A 40 -22.19 55.13 13.92
C VAL A 40 -21.35 54.31 12.94
N ALA A 41 -20.55 54.96 12.09
CA ALA A 41 -19.66 54.28 11.16
C ALA A 41 -18.63 53.41 11.89
N VAL A 42 -18.00 53.93 12.95
CA VAL A 42 -17.05 53.17 13.78
C VAL A 42 -17.76 52.00 14.47
N THR A 43 -18.96 52.18 15.02
CA THR A 43 -19.72 51.08 15.63
C THR A 43 -20.12 50.00 14.63
N MET A 44 -20.50 50.36 13.40
CA MET A 44 -20.79 49.39 12.34
C MET A 44 -19.53 48.65 11.87
N ILE A 45 -18.39 49.33 11.76
CA ILE A 45 -17.10 48.71 11.44
C ILE A 45 -16.68 47.77 12.57
N VAL A 46 -16.83 48.17 13.83
CA VAL A 46 -16.53 47.32 14.99
C VAL A 46 -17.47 46.11 15.00
N LEU A 47 -18.78 46.30 14.86
CA LEU A 47 -19.75 45.20 14.79
C LEU A 47 -19.44 44.22 13.66
N TYR A 48 -19.07 44.71 12.46
CA TYR A 48 -18.67 43.87 11.33
C TYR A 48 -17.33 43.15 11.56
N ALA A 49 -16.34 43.83 12.13
CA ALA A 49 -15.02 43.27 12.40
C ALA A 49 -15.02 42.28 13.57
N THR A 50 -15.94 42.42 14.53
CA THR A 50 -16.14 41.49 15.65
C THR A 50 -17.24 40.47 15.38
N TYR A 51 -17.86 40.48 14.20
CA TYR A 51 -18.88 39.51 13.82
C TYR A 51 -18.23 38.15 13.56
N ASP A 52 -18.42 37.23 14.50
CA ASP A 52 -18.09 35.82 14.32
C ASP A 52 -19.32 35.10 13.77
N ASP A 53 -19.23 34.59 12.54
CA ASP A 53 -20.26 33.76 11.91
C ASP A 53 -20.25 32.32 12.44
N GLY A 54 -19.33 31.99 13.37
CA GLY A 54 -19.14 30.66 13.92
C GLY A 54 -18.51 29.69 12.93
N VAL A 55 -18.03 30.16 11.76
CA VAL A 55 -17.43 29.33 10.72
C VAL A 55 -15.92 29.27 10.93
N CYS A 56 -15.39 28.04 11.01
CA CYS A 56 -13.95 27.83 11.09
C CYS A 56 -13.23 28.30 9.81
N LYS A 57 -12.33 29.28 9.95
CA LYS A 57 -11.54 29.86 8.83
C LYS A 57 -10.05 29.53 8.93
N THR A 58 -9.67 28.55 9.75
CA THR A 58 -8.28 28.09 9.83
C THR A 58 -7.87 27.40 8.52
N ALA A 59 -6.57 27.39 8.23
CA ALA A 59 -6.04 26.75 7.02
C ALA A 59 -6.45 25.27 6.91
N ASP A 60 -6.44 24.54 8.03
CA ASP A 60 -6.80 23.11 8.05
C ASP A 60 -8.30 22.88 7.83
N CYS A 61 -9.17 23.76 8.36
CA CYS A 61 -10.60 23.73 8.08
C CYS A 61 -10.88 23.96 6.60
N ILE A 62 -10.22 24.95 5.97
CA ILE A 62 -10.41 25.27 4.56
C ILE A 62 -9.95 24.11 3.67
N LYS A 63 -8.76 23.53 3.92
CA LYS A 63 -8.25 22.38 3.17
C LYS A 63 -9.18 21.17 3.28
N SER A 64 -9.65 20.88 4.50
CA SER A 64 -10.55 19.75 4.75
C SER A 64 -11.90 19.94 4.06
N ALA A 65 -12.48 21.14 4.17
CA ALA A 65 -13.75 21.49 3.52
C ALA A 65 -13.63 21.41 2.00
N ALA A 66 -12.55 21.93 1.42
CA ALA A 66 -12.29 21.85 -0.02
C ALA A 66 -12.28 20.38 -0.50
N ARG A 67 -11.52 19.50 0.18
CA ARG A 67 -11.47 18.07 -0.17
C ARG A 67 -12.84 17.40 -0.09
N ILE A 68 -13.65 17.71 0.92
CA ILE A 68 -15.01 17.15 1.07
C ILE A 68 -15.89 17.61 -0.10
N LEU A 69 -15.90 18.91 -0.37
CA LEU A 69 -16.72 19.52 -1.42
C LEU A 69 -16.31 19.04 -2.82
N GLU A 70 -15.02 18.83 -3.05
CA GLU A 70 -14.53 18.29 -4.31
C GLU A 70 -15.02 16.84 -4.49
N ASN A 71 -14.91 16.00 -3.48
CA ASN A 71 -15.22 14.57 -3.62
C ASN A 71 -16.72 14.27 -3.73
N MET A 72 -17.56 15.11 -3.11
CA MET A 72 -19.01 14.92 -3.11
C MET A 72 -19.67 15.27 -4.45
N ASP A 73 -20.83 14.67 -4.69
CA ASP A 73 -21.77 15.02 -5.74
C ASP A 73 -23.08 15.52 -5.11
N PRO A 74 -23.28 16.85 -4.99
CA PRO A 74 -24.47 17.40 -4.34
C PRO A 74 -25.76 17.19 -5.14
N SER A 75 -25.68 16.69 -6.39
CA SER A 75 -26.86 16.37 -7.19
C SER A 75 -27.53 15.05 -6.79
N ALA A 76 -26.80 14.16 -6.09
CA ALA A 76 -27.33 12.89 -5.61
C ALA A 76 -28.01 13.05 -4.23
N GLN A 77 -29.13 12.35 -4.02
CA GLN A 77 -29.85 12.40 -2.74
C GLN A 77 -29.11 11.56 -1.67
N PRO A 78 -28.65 12.16 -0.55
CA PRO A 78 -27.85 11.44 0.45
C PRO A 78 -28.54 10.22 1.06
N CYS A 79 -29.85 10.30 1.27
CA CYS A 79 -30.64 9.20 1.85
C CYS A 79 -30.99 8.08 0.85
N GLY A 80 -30.75 8.30 -0.45
CA GLY A 80 -30.99 7.32 -1.50
C GLY A 80 -29.70 6.56 -1.85
N ASP A 81 -28.63 7.30 -2.12
CA ASP A 81 -27.31 6.74 -2.37
C ASP A 81 -26.25 7.66 -1.74
N PHE A 82 -25.86 7.33 -0.51
CA PHE A 82 -24.86 8.11 0.21
C PHE A 82 -23.47 7.97 -0.40
N TYR A 83 -23.18 6.86 -1.11
CA TYR A 83 -21.89 6.66 -1.76
C TYR A 83 -21.76 7.59 -2.98
N GLN A 84 -22.78 7.66 -3.84
CA GLN A 84 -22.78 8.61 -4.94
C GLN A 84 -22.75 10.06 -4.42
N PHE A 85 -23.51 10.39 -3.38
CA PHE A 85 -23.46 11.73 -2.78
C PHE A 85 -22.07 12.07 -2.23
N ALA A 86 -21.41 11.17 -1.51
CA ALA A 86 -20.13 11.46 -0.87
C ALA A 86 -18.92 11.34 -1.83
N CYS A 87 -19.01 10.51 -2.88
CA CYS A 87 -17.87 10.14 -3.73
C CYS A 87 -18.08 10.43 -5.22
N GLY A 88 -19.27 10.81 -5.66
CA GLY A 88 -19.59 10.98 -7.08
C GLY A 88 -18.78 12.08 -7.79
N GLY A 89 -18.31 13.08 -7.06
CA GLY A 89 -17.33 14.05 -7.57
C GLY A 89 -15.98 13.40 -7.83
N TRP A 90 -15.50 12.58 -6.88
CA TRP A 90 -14.23 11.84 -7.00
C TRP A 90 -14.27 10.83 -8.15
N LEU A 91 -15.33 10.04 -8.26
CA LEU A 91 -15.50 9.02 -9.32
C LEU A 91 -15.46 9.61 -10.73
N ARG A 92 -15.99 10.83 -10.91
CA ARG A 92 -15.97 11.50 -12.22
C ARG A 92 -14.58 12.04 -12.61
N ARG A 93 -13.73 12.36 -11.63
CA ARG A 93 -12.42 12.97 -11.88
C ARG A 93 -11.27 11.97 -11.94
N ASN A 94 -11.46 10.77 -11.40
CA ASN A 94 -10.38 9.78 -11.28
C ASN A 94 -10.64 8.60 -12.21
N VAL A 95 -9.58 8.17 -12.89
CA VAL A 95 -9.52 6.92 -13.64
C VAL A 95 -8.54 6.02 -12.91
N ILE A 96 -8.82 4.72 -12.84
CA ILE A 96 -7.91 3.75 -12.22
C ILE A 96 -6.62 3.73 -13.08
N PRO A 97 -5.44 4.04 -12.50
CA PRO A 97 -4.18 3.97 -13.24
C PRO A 97 -3.90 2.55 -13.75
N GLU A 98 -3.26 2.41 -14.91
CA GLU A 98 -2.95 1.10 -15.52
C GLU A 98 -2.15 0.16 -14.62
N THR A 99 -1.36 0.71 -13.69
CA THR A 99 -0.57 -0.06 -12.72
C THR A 99 -1.37 -0.47 -11.47
N SER A 100 -2.66 -0.12 -11.40
CA SER A 100 -3.51 -0.33 -10.23
C SER A 100 -4.72 -1.20 -10.58
N SER A 101 -5.02 -2.19 -9.75
CA SER A 101 -6.24 -3.01 -9.89
C SER A 101 -7.48 -2.38 -9.24
N ARG A 102 -7.26 -1.42 -8.35
CA ARG A 102 -8.28 -0.59 -7.70
C ARG A 102 -7.67 0.77 -7.40
N TYR A 103 -8.52 1.80 -7.30
CA TYR A 103 -8.05 3.12 -6.91
C TYR A 103 -9.04 3.79 -5.97
N SER A 104 -8.51 4.35 -4.88
CA SER A 104 -9.29 4.97 -3.81
C SER A 104 -8.41 5.96 -3.05
N ASN A 105 -9.01 6.67 -2.08
CA ASN A 105 -8.24 7.53 -1.17
C ASN A 105 -7.16 6.77 -0.39
N PHE A 106 -7.32 5.46 -0.14
CA PHE A 106 -6.28 4.66 0.51
C PHE A 106 -5.09 4.41 -0.43
N ASP A 107 -5.35 4.19 -1.70
CA ASP A 107 -4.31 3.96 -2.70
C ASP A 107 -3.53 5.28 -2.94
N ILE A 108 -4.23 6.43 -3.04
CA ILE A 108 -3.59 7.75 -3.12
C ILE A 108 -2.64 8.00 -1.93
N LEU A 109 -3.09 7.72 -0.70
CA LEU A 109 -2.25 7.88 0.49
C LEU A 109 -1.06 6.91 0.50
N ARG A 110 -1.22 5.70 -0.05
CA ARG A 110 -0.10 4.76 -0.23
C ARG A 110 0.90 5.30 -1.24
N ASP A 111 0.45 5.83 -2.38
CA ASP A 111 1.32 6.41 -3.41
C ASP A 111 2.10 7.61 -2.84
N GLU A 112 1.45 8.48 -2.07
CA GLU A 112 2.09 9.60 -1.37
C GLU A 112 3.13 9.13 -0.34
N LEU A 113 2.83 8.07 0.41
CA LEU A 113 3.77 7.46 1.35
C LEU A 113 4.98 6.86 0.62
N GLU A 114 4.77 6.19 -0.51
CA GLU A 114 5.83 5.60 -1.32
C GLU A 114 6.82 6.66 -1.83
N VAL A 115 6.36 7.88 -2.13
CA VAL A 115 7.23 9.03 -2.46
C VAL A 115 8.14 9.38 -1.28
N VAL A 116 7.60 9.45 -0.07
CA VAL A 116 8.40 9.71 1.14
C VAL A 116 9.38 8.59 1.42
N LEU A 117 8.95 7.33 1.29
CA LEU A 117 9.82 6.16 1.46
C LEU A 117 10.96 6.15 0.45
N LYS A 118 10.67 6.49 -0.82
CA LYS A 118 11.69 6.66 -1.85
C LYS A 118 12.72 7.70 -1.42
N ASP A 119 12.28 8.89 -1.00
CA ASP A 119 13.19 9.98 -0.63
C ASP A 119 14.16 9.59 0.49
N VAL A 120 13.63 8.99 1.57
CA VAL A 120 14.45 8.61 2.72
C VAL A 120 15.36 7.41 2.45
N LEU A 121 14.99 6.51 1.53
CA LEU A 121 15.81 5.33 1.16
C LEU A 121 16.89 5.66 0.13
N ASP A 122 16.63 6.60 -0.77
CA ASP A 122 17.55 6.99 -1.83
C ASP A 122 18.66 7.92 -1.30
N THR A 123 18.29 8.84 -0.40
CA THR A 123 19.19 9.85 0.16
C THR A 123 20.38 9.23 0.92
N PRO A 124 21.63 9.46 0.48
CA PRO A 124 22.82 8.97 1.19
C PRO A 124 23.07 9.77 2.48
N SER A 125 23.50 9.09 3.54
CA SER A 125 23.87 9.73 4.80
C SER A 125 25.00 8.97 5.48
N THR A 126 26.02 9.71 5.93
CA THR A 126 27.18 9.15 6.67
C THR A 126 26.85 8.87 8.14
N LYS A 127 25.67 9.28 8.62
CA LYS A 127 25.21 9.12 10.00
C LYS A 127 24.24 7.94 10.17
N ASP A 128 23.98 7.18 9.11
CA ASP A 128 23.01 6.08 9.15
C ASP A 128 23.51 4.95 10.05
N ILE A 129 22.65 4.48 10.96
CA ILE A 129 22.90 3.27 11.75
C ILE A 129 22.88 2.02 10.87
N PRO A 130 23.51 0.90 11.28
CA PRO A 130 23.60 -0.30 10.45
C PRO A 130 22.26 -0.84 9.92
N ALA A 131 21.17 -0.71 10.69
CA ALA A 131 19.84 -1.12 10.24
C ALA A 131 19.36 -0.31 9.02
N VAL A 132 19.54 1.02 9.05
CA VAL A 132 19.17 1.92 7.94
C VAL A 132 20.08 1.69 6.73
N GLN A 133 21.38 1.48 6.96
CA GLN A 133 22.33 1.16 5.88
C GLN A 133 21.91 -0.11 5.11
N LYS A 134 21.44 -1.14 5.82
CA LYS A 134 20.91 -2.37 5.20
C LYS A 134 19.64 -2.09 4.38
N ALA A 135 18.69 -1.31 4.91
CA ALA A 135 17.48 -0.95 4.19
C ALA A 135 17.78 -0.18 2.89
N LYS A 136 18.69 0.80 2.94
CA LYS A 136 19.12 1.56 1.76
C LYS A 136 19.90 0.70 0.76
N THR A 137 20.75 -0.20 1.25
CA THR A 137 21.46 -1.16 0.38
C THR A 137 20.48 -2.09 -0.33
N LEU A 138 19.48 -2.61 0.39
CA LEU A 138 18.42 -3.44 -0.18
C LEU A 138 17.65 -2.67 -1.25
N TYR A 139 17.22 -1.44 -0.94
CA TYR A 139 16.53 -0.57 -1.90
C TYR A 139 17.36 -0.36 -3.18
N ARG A 140 18.63 0.04 -3.06
CA ARG A 140 19.53 0.23 -4.22
C ARG A 140 19.75 -1.05 -5.02
N SER A 141 19.80 -2.20 -4.37
CA SER A 141 19.90 -3.48 -5.07
C SER A 141 18.64 -3.84 -5.85
N CYS A 142 17.47 -3.40 -5.37
CA CYS A 142 16.17 -3.66 -5.99
C CYS A 142 15.95 -2.79 -7.24
N ILE A 143 16.33 -1.51 -7.20
CA ILE A 143 16.07 -0.57 -8.30
C ILE A 143 17.14 -0.59 -9.40
N ASN A 144 18.24 -1.34 -9.21
CA ASN A 144 19.31 -1.45 -10.20
C ASN A 144 18.97 -2.53 -11.24
N GLU A 145 18.05 -2.21 -12.13
CA GLU A 145 17.58 -3.10 -13.20
C GLU A 145 18.74 -3.53 -14.11
N THR A 146 19.70 -2.64 -14.42
CA THR A 146 20.88 -3.01 -15.22
C THR A 146 21.67 -4.18 -14.61
N ALA A 147 21.86 -4.18 -13.30
CA ALA A 147 22.54 -5.28 -12.61
C ALA A 147 21.68 -6.55 -12.55
N ILE A 148 20.36 -6.41 -12.43
CA ILE A 148 19.41 -7.53 -12.43
C ILE A 148 19.39 -8.19 -13.82
N ASP A 149 19.17 -7.41 -14.88
CA ASP A 149 19.09 -7.87 -16.27
C ASP A 149 20.38 -8.54 -16.74
N SER A 150 21.54 -8.02 -16.32
CA SER A 150 22.84 -8.62 -16.66
C SER A 150 23.04 -10.04 -16.13
N ARG A 151 22.22 -10.48 -15.15
CA ARG A 151 22.29 -11.81 -14.54
C ARG A 151 21.28 -12.80 -15.14
N GLY A 152 20.31 -12.31 -15.92
CA GLY A 152 19.26 -13.14 -16.51
C GLY A 152 18.58 -14.07 -15.50
N GLY A 153 18.35 -15.32 -15.91
CA GLY A 153 17.77 -16.37 -15.06
C GLY A 153 18.78 -17.04 -14.11
N GLY A 154 20.06 -16.68 -14.18
CA GLY A 154 21.16 -17.35 -13.48
C GLY A 154 20.96 -17.55 -11.97
N PRO A 155 20.49 -16.54 -11.20
CA PRO A 155 20.24 -16.70 -9.77
C PRO A 155 19.17 -17.76 -9.45
N LEU A 156 18.10 -17.82 -10.25
CA LEU A 156 17.05 -18.85 -10.08
C LEU A 156 17.58 -20.23 -10.44
N ILE A 157 18.28 -20.36 -11.58
CA ILE A 157 18.84 -21.64 -12.03
C ILE A 157 19.81 -22.23 -11.01
N SER A 158 20.62 -21.38 -10.39
CA SER A 158 21.56 -21.81 -9.33
C SER A 158 20.86 -22.23 -8.04
N LEU A 159 19.64 -21.75 -7.81
CA LEU A 159 18.83 -22.09 -6.63
C LEU A 159 18.08 -23.42 -6.81
N LEU A 160 17.62 -23.71 -8.03
CA LEU A 160 16.77 -24.88 -8.32
C LEU A 160 17.31 -26.22 -7.77
N PRO A 161 18.61 -26.56 -7.87
CA PRO A 161 19.13 -27.80 -7.27
C PRO A 161 18.90 -27.90 -5.75
N ASN A 162 18.82 -26.77 -5.04
CA ASN A 162 18.57 -26.75 -3.59
C ASN A 162 17.13 -27.09 -3.21
N VAL A 163 16.22 -27.20 -4.19
CA VAL A 163 14.80 -27.55 -4.03
C VAL A 163 14.41 -28.75 -4.89
N SER A 164 15.38 -29.64 -5.17
CA SER A 164 15.22 -30.83 -6.02
C SER A 164 14.88 -30.50 -7.48
N ASP A 165 15.25 -29.32 -7.97
CA ASP A 165 14.99 -28.82 -9.33
C ASP A 165 13.51 -28.76 -9.71
N TRP A 166 13.21 -28.28 -10.92
CA TRP A 166 11.87 -28.30 -11.49
C TRP A 166 11.81 -29.33 -12.63
N PRO A 167 11.03 -30.43 -12.51
CA PRO A 167 11.09 -31.54 -13.46
C PRO A 167 10.93 -31.15 -14.94
N VAL A 168 9.99 -30.24 -15.24
CA VAL A 168 9.72 -29.76 -16.61
C VAL A 168 10.92 -29.00 -17.22
N ALA A 169 11.85 -28.54 -16.39
CA ALA A 169 13.01 -27.74 -16.79
C ALA A 169 14.35 -28.49 -16.58
N SER A 170 14.32 -29.83 -16.47
CA SER A 170 15.49 -30.67 -16.20
C SER A 170 15.63 -31.82 -17.20
N THR A 171 16.87 -32.17 -17.58
CA THR A 171 17.16 -33.37 -18.38
C THR A 171 17.31 -34.57 -17.43
N ASP A 172 16.32 -35.45 -17.37
CA ASP A 172 16.30 -36.65 -16.52
C ASP A 172 16.26 -36.36 -15.00
N TRP A 173 15.14 -35.75 -14.59
CA TRP A 173 14.86 -35.44 -13.18
C TRP A 173 14.82 -36.68 -12.29
N GLU A 174 14.28 -37.80 -12.79
CA GLU A 174 14.13 -39.03 -12.00
C GLU A 174 15.49 -39.62 -11.60
N ALA A 175 16.44 -39.69 -12.56
CA ALA A 175 17.78 -40.14 -12.28
C ALA A 175 18.54 -39.20 -11.33
N SER A 176 18.35 -37.89 -11.49
CA SER A 176 19.12 -36.86 -10.76
C SER A 176 18.59 -36.60 -9.34
N TYR A 177 17.27 -36.60 -9.16
CA TYR A 177 16.60 -36.19 -7.93
C TYR A 177 15.55 -37.20 -7.46
N GLY A 178 14.81 -37.84 -8.36
CA GLY A 178 13.66 -38.70 -8.02
C GLY A 178 14.00 -39.85 -7.07
N THR A 179 15.15 -40.52 -7.27
CA THR A 179 15.57 -41.64 -6.42
C THR A 179 15.76 -41.29 -4.93
N ALA A 180 16.27 -40.09 -4.65
CA ALA A 180 16.49 -39.58 -3.29
C ALA A 180 15.34 -38.70 -2.79
N TRP A 181 14.37 -38.40 -3.65
CA TRP A 181 13.26 -37.52 -3.33
C TRP A 181 12.32 -38.16 -2.31
N THR A 182 11.93 -37.36 -1.32
CA THR A 182 10.87 -37.69 -0.35
C THR A 182 10.00 -36.46 -0.17
N ALA A 183 8.69 -36.68 0.02
CA ALA A 183 7.74 -35.58 0.16
C ALA A 183 8.08 -34.72 1.38
N GLU A 184 8.43 -35.34 2.50
CA GLU A 184 8.78 -34.69 3.74
C GLU A 184 10.00 -33.78 3.57
N ALA A 185 11.07 -34.27 2.94
CA ALA A 185 12.27 -33.47 2.73
C ALA A 185 12.02 -32.33 1.73
N ALA A 186 11.31 -32.59 0.64
CA ALA A 186 11.04 -31.58 -0.39
C ALA A 186 10.15 -30.45 0.14
N ILE A 187 9.04 -30.80 0.82
CA ILE A 187 8.13 -29.83 1.43
C ILE A 187 8.84 -29.07 2.56
N ALA A 188 9.60 -29.76 3.41
CA ALA A 188 10.33 -29.12 4.51
C ALA A 188 11.43 -28.18 4.03
N GLN A 189 12.12 -28.50 2.93
CA GLN A 189 13.14 -27.65 2.34
C GLN A 189 12.54 -26.34 1.82
N LEU A 190 11.42 -26.40 1.09
CA LEU A 190 10.69 -25.21 0.62
C LEU A 190 10.19 -24.35 1.78
N ASN A 191 9.65 -24.98 2.82
CA ASN A 191 9.12 -24.27 3.99
C ASN A 191 10.23 -23.63 4.84
N SER A 192 11.20 -24.42 5.30
CA SER A 192 12.20 -23.97 6.28
C SER A 192 13.22 -22.97 5.72
N ARG A 193 13.58 -23.07 4.43
CA ARG A 193 14.59 -22.20 3.81
C ARG A 193 13.98 -20.99 3.11
N TYR A 194 12.82 -21.15 2.48
CA TYR A 194 12.23 -20.13 1.62
C TYR A 194 10.87 -19.63 2.12
N GLY A 195 10.36 -20.16 3.23
CA GLY A 195 9.05 -19.79 3.77
C GLY A 195 7.88 -20.23 2.90
N LYS A 196 8.13 -21.05 1.86
CA LYS A 196 7.14 -21.45 0.86
C LYS A 196 6.43 -22.73 1.32
N LYS A 197 5.16 -22.58 1.66
CA LYS A 197 4.28 -23.65 2.13
C LYS A 197 3.52 -24.25 0.95
N VAL A 198 3.78 -25.50 0.62
CA VAL A 198 3.15 -26.24 -0.49
C VAL A 198 2.61 -27.56 0.02
N LEU A 199 1.48 -28.02 -0.51
CA LEU A 199 0.74 -29.24 -0.11
C LEU A 199 0.23 -29.23 1.34
N ILE A 200 1.13 -29.06 2.31
CA ILE A 200 0.85 -28.97 3.74
C ILE A 200 1.48 -27.69 4.27
N ASN A 201 0.65 -26.78 4.79
CA ASN A 201 1.15 -25.59 5.46
C ASN A 201 1.40 -25.89 6.93
N PHE A 202 2.66 -25.98 7.33
CA PHE A 202 3.02 -26.02 8.74
C PHE A 202 3.86 -24.79 9.14
N PHE A 203 3.57 -24.25 10.31
CA PHE A 203 4.25 -23.05 10.81
C PHE A 203 4.23 -22.99 12.33
N VAL A 204 5.13 -22.19 12.89
CA VAL A 204 5.12 -21.87 14.32
C VAL A 204 4.28 -20.62 14.53
N GLY A 205 3.26 -20.73 15.37
CA GLY A 205 2.35 -19.64 15.73
C GLY A 205 2.10 -19.64 17.23
N THR A 206 1.44 -18.61 17.71
CA THR A 206 0.97 -18.53 19.10
C THR A 206 -0.11 -19.59 19.34
N ASP A 207 -0.12 -20.27 20.49
CA ASP A 207 -1.23 -21.17 20.85
C ASP A 207 -2.47 -20.32 21.20
N ASP A 208 -3.56 -20.45 20.42
CA ASP A 208 -4.79 -19.66 20.64
C ASP A 208 -5.40 -19.84 22.04
N LYS A 209 -5.15 -20.98 22.71
CA LYS A 209 -5.60 -21.24 24.08
C LYS A 209 -4.55 -20.95 25.14
N ASN A 210 -3.32 -20.61 24.74
CA ASN A 210 -2.26 -20.15 25.64
C ASN A 210 -1.34 -19.14 24.92
N SER A 211 -1.69 -17.86 25.00
CA SER A 211 -0.99 -16.78 24.29
C SER A 211 0.46 -16.53 24.73
N THR A 212 0.92 -17.20 25.79
CA THR A 212 2.32 -17.13 26.26
C THR A 212 3.23 -18.19 25.64
N ALA A 213 2.65 -19.15 24.90
CA ALA A 213 3.35 -20.27 24.30
C ALA A 213 3.23 -20.27 22.77
N TYR A 214 4.21 -20.88 22.12
CA TYR A 214 4.19 -21.19 20.70
C TYR A 214 3.87 -22.67 20.48
N ILE A 215 3.16 -22.96 19.39
CA ILE A 215 2.81 -24.32 18.97
C ILE A 215 2.95 -24.43 17.46
N ILE A 216 3.22 -25.66 16.99
CA ILE A 216 3.19 -25.97 15.56
C ILE A 216 1.72 -26.03 15.13
N HIS A 217 1.41 -25.30 14.07
CA HIS A 217 0.14 -25.36 13.36
C HIS A 217 0.33 -26.15 12.07
N ILE A 218 -0.70 -26.90 11.67
CA ILE A 218 -0.80 -27.56 10.37
C ILE A 218 -2.14 -27.16 9.77
N ASP A 219 -2.13 -26.71 8.52
CA ASP A 219 -3.28 -26.14 7.83
C ASP A 219 -3.21 -26.39 6.32
N GLN A 220 -4.28 -26.04 5.61
CA GLN A 220 -4.32 -26.06 4.15
C GLN A 220 -3.29 -25.06 3.56
N PRO A 221 -2.67 -25.38 2.41
CA PRO A 221 -1.72 -24.49 1.77
C PRO A 221 -2.44 -23.31 1.09
N GLY A 222 -1.65 -22.30 0.71
CA GLY A 222 -2.10 -21.34 -0.28
C GLY A 222 -2.16 -21.98 -1.68
N LEU A 223 -2.97 -21.40 -2.55
CA LEU A 223 -3.11 -21.78 -3.95
C LEU A 223 -2.36 -20.77 -4.84
N GLY A 224 -2.04 -21.16 -6.07
CA GLY A 224 -1.46 -20.27 -7.07
C GLY A 224 -2.43 -19.20 -7.56
N LEU A 225 -3.70 -19.55 -7.75
CA LEU A 225 -4.78 -18.61 -8.05
C LEU A 225 -5.39 -18.01 -6.76
N PRO A 226 -6.07 -16.84 -6.82
CA PRO A 226 -6.45 -16.08 -5.63
C PRO A 226 -7.38 -16.80 -4.64
N SER A 227 -8.23 -17.71 -5.11
CA SER A 227 -9.11 -18.53 -4.27
C SER A 227 -9.41 -19.87 -4.93
N ARG A 228 -9.99 -20.79 -4.15
CA ARG A 228 -10.47 -22.09 -4.65
C ARG A 228 -11.50 -21.96 -5.79
N ASP A 229 -12.27 -20.87 -5.83
CA ASP A 229 -13.35 -20.69 -6.81
C ASP A 229 -12.82 -20.45 -8.23
N TYR A 230 -11.61 -19.88 -8.35
CA TYR A 230 -10.95 -19.71 -9.64
C TYR A 230 -10.72 -21.05 -10.36
N TYR A 231 -10.55 -22.15 -9.61
CA TYR A 231 -10.29 -23.48 -10.17
C TYR A 231 -11.52 -24.13 -10.83
N GLU A 232 -12.68 -23.45 -10.84
CA GLU A 232 -13.77 -23.78 -11.76
C GLU A 232 -13.36 -23.60 -13.23
N CYS A 233 -12.50 -22.60 -13.51
CA CYS A 233 -11.94 -22.32 -14.84
C CYS A 233 -12.97 -22.13 -15.97
N THR A 234 -14.18 -21.73 -15.62
CA THR A 234 -15.27 -21.38 -16.53
C THR A 234 -15.65 -19.91 -16.34
N GLY A 235 -16.51 -19.40 -17.21
CA GLY A 235 -17.11 -18.06 -17.05
C GLY A 235 -16.06 -16.97 -16.82
N ALA A 236 -16.19 -16.26 -15.69
CA ALA A 236 -15.30 -15.17 -15.30
C ALA A 236 -13.87 -15.63 -14.92
N TYR A 237 -13.66 -16.91 -14.62
CA TYR A 237 -12.36 -17.46 -14.19
C TYR A 237 -11.54 -18.08 -15.31
N LYS A 238 -12.16 -18.33 -16.47
CA LYS A 238 -11.52 -18.99 -17.62
C LYS A 238 -10.19 -18.34 -18.02
N GLU A 239 -10.19 -17.00 -18.12
CA GLU A 239 -9.01 -16.25 -18.54
C GLU A 239 -7.87 -16.39 -17.53
N ALA A 240 -8.16 -16.29 -16.24
CA ALA A 240 -7.15 -16.43 -15.18
C ALA A 240 -6.53 -17.84 -15.16
N CYS A 241 -7.33 -18.90 -15.37
CA CYS A 241 -6.79 -20.25 -15.47
C CYS A 241 -5.91 -20.44 -16.72
N SER A 242 -6.33 -19.91 -17.87
CA SER A 242 -5.53 -19.97 -19.09
C SER A 242 -4.21 -19.25 -18.90
N ALA A 243 -4.25 -18.00 -18.43
CA ALA A 243 -3.06 -17.19 -18.19
C ALA A 243 -2.12 -17.81 -17.15
N TYR A 244 -2.65 -18.53 -16.16
CA TYR A 244 -1.83 -19.22 -15.16
C TYR A 244 -1.07 -20.40 -15.77
N VAL A 245 -1.70 -21.21 -16.62
CA VAL A 245 -1.02 -22.29 -17.35
C VAL A 245 -0.01 -21.72 -18.35
N ASP A 246 -0.39 -20.67 -19.08
CA ASP A 246 0.50 -19.98 -20.02
C ASP A 246 1.72 -19.37 -19.32
N PHE A 247 1.54 -18.85 -18.11
CA PHE A 247 2.62 -18.36 -17.26
C PHE A 247 3.58 -19.49 -16.86
N MET A 248 3.04 -20.62 -16.39
CA MET A 248 3.84 -21.80 -16.06
C MET A 248 4.67 -22.28 -17.26
N ILE A 249 4.04 -22.39 -18.44
CA ILE A 249 4.71 -22.77 -19.70
C ILE A 249 5.81 -21.77 -20.07
N SER A 250 5.52 -20.48 -19.97
CA SER A 250 6.46 -19.41 -20.34
C SER A 250 7.70 -19.42 -19.47
N VAL A 251 7.56 -19.58 -18.15
CA VAL A 251 8.69 -19.66 -17.22
C VAL A 251 9.52 -20.93 -17.48
N ALA A 252 8.87 -22.07 -17.73
CA ALA A 252 9.57 -23.31 -18.07
C ALA A 252 10.42 -23.15 -19.35
N LYS A 253 9.85 -22.55 -20.40
CA LYS A 253 10.57 -22.25 -21.66
C LYS A 253 11.78 -21.36 -21.44
N LEU A 254 11.65 -20.29 -20.65
CA LEU A 254 12.77 -19.39 -20.34
C LEU A 254 13.90 -20.12 -19.61
N ILE A 255 13.58 -20.97 -18.64
CA ILE A 255 14.61 -21.74 -17.90
C ILE A 255 15.30 -22.74 -18.81
N LEU A 256 14.55 -23.48 -19.64
CA LEU A 256 15.12 -24.43 -20.60
C LEU A 256 16.05 -23.75 -21.61
N GLN A 257 15.64 -22.59 -22.14
CA GLN A 257 16.46 -21.78 -23.05
C GLN A 257 17.77 -21.33 -22.40
N GLU A 258 17.71 -20.78 -21.19
CA GLU A 258 18.89 -20.32 -20.44
C GLU A 258 19.82 -21.49 -20.07
N ARG A 259 19.27 -22.70 -19.86
CA ARG A 259 20.04 -23.94 -19.63
C ARG A 259 20.57 -24.60 -20.92
N ASN A 260 20.27 -24.05 -22.10
CA ASN A 260 20.57 -24.68 -23.41
C ASN A 260 20.00 -26.10 -23.56
N ILE A 261 18.80 -26.35 -23.00
CA ILE A 261 18.06 -27.60 -23.15
C ILE A 261 17.02 -27.43 -24.26
N SER A 262 16.80 -28.46 -25.08
CA SER A 262 15.79 -28.42 -26.15
C SER A 262 14.38 -28.18 -25.60
N VAL A 263 13.67 -27.23 -26.20
CA VAL A 263 12.29 -26.91 -25.82
C VAL A 263 11.33 -27.79 -26.62
N ASN A 264 10.52 -28.57 -25.90
CA ASN A 264 9.40 -29.32 -26.46
C ASN A 264 8.08 -28.75 -25.90
N GLU A 265 7.40 -27.90 -26.68
CA GLU A 265 6.24 -27.16 -26.19
C GLU A 265 5.05 -28.07 -25.82
N ASP A 266 4.85 -29.17 -26.55
CA ASP A 266 3.75 -30.11 -26.28
C ASP A 266 3.97 -30.81 -24.92
N GLU A 267 5.20 -31.22 -24.64
CA GLU A 267 5.57 -31.87 -23.38
C GLU A 267 5.46 -30.91 -22.19
N ILE A 268 5.94 -29.67 -22.33
CA ILE A 268 5.81 -28.63 -21.32
C ILE A 268 4.33 -28.36 -21.04
N SER A 269 3.52 -28.21 -22.11
CA SER A 269 2.08 -27.96 -21.99
C SER A 269 1.38 -29.11 -21.27
N GLN A 270 1.70 -30.35 -21.60
CA GLN A 270 1.13 -31.52 -20.92
C GLN A 270 1.49 -31.56 -19.43
N GLN A 271 2.75 -31.30 -19.08
CA GLN A 271 3.18 -31.28 -17.68
C GLN A 271 2.54 -30.13 -16.89
N MET A 272 2.43 -28.93 -17.46
CA MET A 272 1.81 -27.79 -16.76
C MET A 272 0.29 -27.92 -16.62
N ASN A 273 -0.39 -28.58 -17.57
CA ASN A 273 -1.79 -28.97 -17.38
C ASN A 273 -1.94 -30.01 -16.25
N THR A 274 -1.00 -30.94 -16.13
CA THR A 274 -0.98 -31.92 -15.02
C THR A 274 -0.81 -31.21 -13.66
N VAL A 275 0.05 -30.18 -13.59
CA VAL A 275 0.18 -29.33 -12.39
C VAL A 275 -1.13 -28.61 -12.08
N MET A 276 -1.80 -28.06 -13.09
CA MET A 276 -3.10 -27.39 -12.92
C MET A 276 -4.18 -28.35 -12.42
N ASP A 277 -4.25 -29.56 -12.94
CA ASP A 277 -5.24 -30.55 -12.51
C ASP A 277 -4.98 -31.03 -11.08
N LEU A 278 -3.71 -31.24 -10.70
CA LEU A 278 -3.33 -31.49 -9.31
C LEU A 278 -3.78 -30.33 -8.39
N GLU A 279 -3.53 -29.08 -8.80
CA GLU A 279 -3.90 -27.93 -7.98
C GLU A 279 -5.43 -27.72 -7.89
N LYS A 280 -6.21 -28.10 -8.92
CA LYS A 280 -7.68 -28.15 -8.84
C LYS A 280 -8.14 -29.15 -7.79
N GLU A 281 -7.54 -30.33 -7.71
CA GLU A 281 -7.88 -31.33 -6.68
C GLU A 281 -7.56 -30.82 -5.28
N ILE A 282 -6.38 -30.19 -5.11
CA ILE A 282 -5.99 -29.56 -3.84
C ILE A 282 -6.98 -28.44 -3.48
N ALA A 283 -7.32 -27.56 -4.42
CA ALA A 283 -8.29 -26.48 -4.22
C ALA A 283 -9.66 -27.02 -3.80
N ASN A 284 -10.11 -28.12 -4.41
CA ASN A 284 -11.36 -28.78 -4.04
C ASN A 284 -11.31 -29.37 -2.62
N ALA A 285 -10.17 -29.90 -2.19
CA ALA A 285 -9.94 -30.41 -0.85
C ALA A 285 -9.83 -29.30 0.22
N THR A 286 -9.48 -28.07 -0.16
CA THR A 286 -9.46 -26.94 0.78
C THR A 286 -10.86 -26.60 1.30
N THR A 287 -10.93 -26.24 2.59
CA THR A 287 -12.18 -25.81 3.22
C THR A 287 -12.49 -24.35 2.84
N LYS A 288 -13.76 -24.05 2.62
CA LYS A 288 -14.22 -22.70 2.28
C LYS A 288 -13.96 -21.71 3.43
N SER A 289 -13.81 -20.43 3.10
CA SER A 289 -13.54 -19.38 4.10
C SER A 289 -14.66 -19.26 5.14
N GLU A 290 -15.92 -19.46 4.72
CA GLU A 290 -17.10 -19.37 5.57
C GLU A 290 -17.14 -20.47 6.63
N ASP A 291 -16.61 -21.66 6.32
CA ASP A 291 -16.57 -22.82 7.22
C ASP A 291 -15.37 -22.76 8.20
N ARG A 292 -14.50 -21.75 8.06
CA ARG A 292 -13.28 -21.55 8.86
C ARG A 292 -13.34 -20.32 9.77
N ASN A 293 -14.51 -19.68 9.86
CA ASN A 293 -14.70 -18.43 10.60
C ASN A 293 -14.85 -18.61 12.12
N ASP A 294 -15.13 -19.83 12.60
CA ASP A 294 -15.22 -20.15 14.03
C ASP A 294 -13.86 -20.67 14.54
N PRO A 295 -13.11 -19.84 15.30
CA PRO A 295 -11.79 -20.24 15.79
C PRO A 295 -11.86 -21.38 16.81
N LEU A 296 -13.00 -21.59 17.50
CA LEU A 296 -13.15 -22.67 18.47
C LEU A 296 -13.28 -24.03 17.80
N LEU A 297 -13.99 -24.08 16.66
CA LEU A 297 -14.11 -25.30 15.85
C LEU A 297 -12.85 -25.57 15.03
N LEU A 298 -12.14 -24.52 14.61
CA LEU A 298 -10.90 -24.64 13.85
C LEU A 298 -9.73 -25.12 14.71
N TYR A 299 -9.73 -24.81 16.02
CA TYR A 299 -8.68 -25.20 16.95
C TYR A 299 -8.77 -26.68 17.35
N ASN A 300 -7.89 -27.51 16.79
CA ASN A 300 -7.84 -28.95 17.03
C ASN A 300 -6.45 -29.38 17.51
N LYS A 301 -6.19 -29.27 18.82
CA LYS A 301 -4.89 -29.64 19.41
C LYS A 301 -4.73 -31.16 19.51
N MET A 302 -3.62 -31.67 19.00
CA MET A 302 -3.26 -33.09 19.06
C MET A 302 -1.74 -33.27 19.16
N THR A 303 -1.32 -34.47 19.56
CA THR A 303 0.08 -34.90 19.49
C THR A 303 0.45 -35.35 18.08
N LEU A 304 1.75 -35.35 17.74
CA LEU A 304 2.21 -35.88 16.45
C LEU A 304 1.84 -37.35 16.23
N ALA A 305 1.78 -38.15 17.30
CA ALA A 305 1.34 -39.54 17.22
C ALA A 305 -0.15 -39.65 16.82
N GLN A 306 -1.01 -38.80 17.38
CA GLN A 306 -2.42 -38.74 16.98
C GLN A 306 -2.58 -38.24 15.55
N LEU A 307 -1.78 -37.25 15.15
CA LEU A 307 -1.76 -36.76 13.77
C LEU A 307 -1.42 -37.91 12.79
N GLN A 308 -0.35 -38.65 13.04
CA GLN A 308 0.07 -39.77 12.18
C GLN A 308 -1.00 -40.86 12.09
N ASN A 309 -1.70 -41.16 13.19
CA ASN A 309 -2.73 -42.19 13.23
C ASN A 309 -4.02 -41.78 12.50
N ASN A 310 -4.38 -40.49 12.55
CA ASN A 310 -5.66 -40.00 12.02
C ASN A 310 -5.55 -39.49 10.58
N PHE A 311 -4.35 -39.08 10.13
CA PHE A 311 -4.13 -38.40 8.85
C PHE A 311 -2.93 -39.02 8.10
N SER A 312 -2.95 -40.34 7.92
CA SER A 312 -1.93 -41.03 7.13
C SER A 312 -1.99 -40.57 5.67
N LEU A 313 -0.82 -40.29 5.09
CA LEU A 313 -0.64 -39.99 3.67
C LEU A 313 0.35 -40.99 3.07
N GLU A 314 0.08 -41.41 1.84
CA GLU A 314 0.99 -42.23 1.03
C GLU A 314 1.38 -41.41 -0.20
N ILE A 315 2.68 -41.16 -0.39
CA ILE A 315 3.19 -40.35 -1.50
C ILE A 315 4.32 -41.12 -2.18
N ASN A 316 4.14 -41.43 -3.48
CA ASN A 316 5.02 -42.28 -4.26
C ASN A 316 5.17 -43.73 -3.73
N ASN A 317 4.06 -44.30 -3.23
CA ASN A 317 4.03 -45.65 -2.62
C ASN A 317 5.01 -45.80 -1.44
N LYS A 318 5.27 -44.71 -0.74
CA LYS A 318 6.09 -44.61 0.46
C LYS A 318 5.31 -43.87 1.55
#